data_AF-R9GWF0-F1
#
_entry.id   AF-R9GWF0-F1
#
_cell.length_a   1.000
_cell.length_b   1.000
_cell.length_c   1.000
_cell.angle_alpha   90.00
_cell.angle_beta   90.00
_cell.angle_gamma   90.00
#
_symmetry.space_group_name_H-M   'P 1'
#
loop_
_entity.id
_entity.type
_entity.pdbx_description
1 polymer ?
#
loop_
_entity_poly.entity_id
_entity_poly.type
_entity_poly.pdbx_seq_one_letter_code
_entity_poly.pdbx_strand_id
1 'polypeptide(L)' 'MLVEKQDFYFNKEGKMVLTQSYHLKRGYCCKNKCIHCPWNYGQSDEIKVINR' A
#
# COMPACT_ATOMS: atom_id res chain seq x y z
N MET A 1 7.43 13.17 -8.72
CA MET A 1 8.51 12.19 -8.90
C MET A 1 8.35 11.11 -7.83
N LEU A 2 8.59 9.84 -8.14
CA LEU A 2 8.55 8.76 -7.14
C LEU A 2 9.89 8.65 -6.43
N VAL A 3 9.85 8.49 -5.11
CA VAL A 3 11.05 8.36 -4.27
C VAL A 3 11.19 6.91 -3.81
N GLU A 4 12.28 6.24 -4.18
CA GLU A 4 12.58 4.89 -3.71
C GLU A 4 12.73 4.88 -2.17
N LYS A 5 12.29 3.79 -1.53
CA LYS A 5 12.16 3.60 -0.06
C LYS A 5 11.06 4.43 0.61
N GLN A 6 10.57 5.49 -0.03
CA GLN A 6 9.43 6.26 0.49
C GLN A 6 8.12 5.85 -0.18
N ASP A 7 8.07 5.91 -1.51
CA ASP A 7 6.87 5.66 -2.32
C ASP A 7 6.80 4.21 -2.81
N PHE A 8 7.96 3.59 -3.01
CA PHE A 8 8.05 2.19 -3.44
C PHE A 8 9.37 1.56 -3.01
N TYR A 9 9.42 0.23 -3.02
CA TYR A 9 10.65 -0.54 -2.88
C TYR A 9 10.60 -1.76 -3.81
N PHE A 10 11.75 -2.33 -4.12
CA PHE A 10 11.83 -3.61 -4.81
C PHE A 10 11.90 -4.75 -3.80
N ASN A 11 11.04 -5.75 -3.95
CA ASN A 11 11.11 -6.95 -3.12
C ASN A 11 12.24 -7.89 -3.59
N LYS A 12 12.47 -8.99 -2.87
CA LYS A 12 13.51 -9.98 -3.20
C LYS A 12 13.32 -10.64 -4.58
N GLU A 13 12.11 -10.60 -5.13
CA GLU A 13 11.78 -11.11 -6.46
C GLU A 13 11.97 -10.04 -7.55
N GLY A 14 12.47 -8.85 -7.23
CA GLY A 14 12.62 -7.74 -8.16
C GLY A 14 11.30 -7.06 -8.55
N LYS A 15 10.20 -7.32 -7.83
CA LYS A 15 8.91 -6.67 -8.07
C LYS A 15 8.84 -5.32 -7.36
N MET A 16 8.32 -4.32 -8.05
CA MET A 16 8.03 -3.02 -7.47
C MET A 16 6.81 -3.11 -6.54
N VAL A 17 7.01 -2.78 -5.27
CA VAL A 17 5.96 -2.73 -4.25
C VAL A 17 5.75 -1.28 -3.84
N LEU A 18 4.53 -0.79 -4.04
CA LEU A 18 4.13 0.55 -3.64
C LEU A 18 3.82 0.60 -2.14
N THR A 19 4.30 1.64 -1.47
CA THR A 19 4.09 1.84 -0.04
C THR A 19 2.78 2.56 0.25
N GLN A 20 2.42 2.59 1.53
CA GLN A 20 1.29 3.38 2.02
C GLN A 20 1.44 4.88 1.69
N SER A 21 2.66 5.43 1.81
CA SER A 21 2.96 6.84 1.50
C SER A 21 2.62 7.20 0.06
N TYR A 22 2.92 6.33 -0.90
CA TYR A 22 2.54 6.54 -2.29
C TYR A 22 1.02 6.57 -2.46
N HIS A 23 0.31 5.64 -1.81
CA HIS A 23 -1.14 5.60 -1.86
C HIS A 23 -1.77 6.86 -1.25
N LEU A 24 -1.23 7.37 -0.15
CA LEU A 24 -1.67 8.63 0.45
C LEU A 24 -1.40 9.83 -0.47
N LYS A 25 -0.20 9.94 -1.07
CA LYS A 25 0.13 10.98 -2.06
C LYS A 25 -0.80 10.95 -3.27
N ARG A 26 -1.19 9.76 -3.74
CA ARG A 26 -2.16 9.58 -4.83
C ARG A 26 -3.55 10.10 -4.46
N GLY A 27 -3.91 10.07 -3.18
CA GLY A 27 -5.15 10.65 -2.66
C GLY A 27 -6.43 9.84 -2.90
N TYR A 28 -6.37 8.69 -3.58
CA TYR A 28 -7.55 7.83 -3.77
C TYR A 28 -7.22 6.33 -3.83
N CYS A 29 -8.20 5.52 -3.42
CA CYS A 29 -8.12 4.07 -3.45
C CYS A 29 -8.31 3.53 -4.88
N CYS A 30 -7.35 2.74 -5.36
CA CYS A 30 -7.41 2.11 -6.67
C CYS A 30 -8.19 0.79 -6.71
N LYS A 31 -8.66 0.30 -5.55
CA LYS A 31 -9.40 -0.97 -5.42
C LYS A 31 -8.67 -2.23 -5.91
N ASN A 32 -7.34 -2.20 -6.00
CA ASN A 32 -6.51 -3.34 -6.43
C ASN A 32 -6.14 -4.31 -5.29
N LYS A 33 -6.77 -4.21 -4.12
CA LYS A 33 -6.49 -5.05 -2.94
C LYS A 33 -4.99 -5.10 -2.58
N CYS A 34 -4.30 -3.96 -2.64
CA CYS A 34 -2.88 -3.87 -2.34
C CYS A 34 -2.59 -4.06 -0.84
N ILE A 35 -1.44 -4.67 -0.54
CA ILE A 35 -1.03 -5.01 0.84
C ILE A 35 -0.81 -3.78 1.74
N HIS A 36 -0.37 -2.65 1.16
CA HIS A 36 -0.14 -1.39 1.88
C HIS A 36 -1.28 -0.39 1.67
N CYS A 37 -2.50 -0.87 1.45
CA CYS A 37 -3.66 0.01 1.25
C CYS A 37 -3.97 0.78 2.55
N PRO A 38 -3.88 2.13 2.57
CA PRO A 38 -4.22 2.91 3.75
C PRO A 38 -5.71 2.88 4.09
N TRP A 39 -6.56 2.45 3.15
CA TRP A 39 -8.01 2.34 3.34
C TRP A 39 -8.46 0.92 3.69
N ASN A 40 -7.53 -0.01 3.93
CA ASN A 40 -7.82 -1.43 4.23
C ASN A 40 -8.76 -2.10 3.21
N TYR A 41 -8.71 -1.66 1.95
CA TYR A 41 -9.58 -2.17 0.89
C TYR A 41 -9.19 -3.60 0.53
N GLY A 42 -10.14 -4.52 0.63
CA GLY A 42 -9.93 -5.93 0.30
C GLY A 42 -9.17 -6.73 1.36
N GLN A 43 -8.93 -6.15 2.54
CA GLN A 43 -8.41 -6.87 3.70
C GLN A 43 -9.56 -7.50 4.50
N SER A 44 -9.29 -8.62 5.17
CA SER A 44 -10.24 -9.30 6.06
C SER A 44 -10.54 -8.43 7.28
N ASP A 45 -11.71 -8.67 7.90
CA ASP A 45 -12.16 -7.88 9.05
C ASP A 45 -11.25 -8.05 10.27
N GLU A 46 -10.59 -9.19 10.41
CA GLU A 46 -9.57 -9.44 11.44
C GLU A 46 -8.42 -8.42 11.37
N ILE A 47 -7.91 -8.10 10.17
CA ILE A 47 -6.80 -7.16 9.99
C ILE A 47 -7.24 -5.71 10.20
N LYS A 48 -8.51 -5.39 9.95
CA LYS A 48 -9.06 -4.04 10.19
C LYS A 48 -9.12 -3.68 11.67
N VAL A 49 -9.32 -4.65 12.56
CA VAL A 49 -9.36 -4.41 14.02
C VAL A 49 -7.98 -4.09 14.59
N ILE A 50 -6.92 -4.74 14.09
CA ILE A 50 -5.55 -4.56 14.56
C ILE A 50 -5.00 -3.16 14.20
N ASN A 51 -5.44 -2.61 13.05
CA ASN A 51 -4.95 -1.34 12.53
C ASN A 51 -5.86 -0.14 12.87
N ARG A 52 -6.82 -0.29 13.80
CA ARG A 52 -7.78 0.75 14.20
C ARG A 52 -7.42 1.42 15.52
#